data_AF-A0A7V5K597-F1
#
_entry.id   AF-A0A7V5K597-F1
#
_cell.length_a   1.000
_cell.length_b   1.000
_cell.length_c   1.000
_cell.angle_alpha   90.00
_cell.angle_beta   90.00
_cell.angle_gamma   90.00
#
_symmetry.space_group_name_H-M   'P 1'
#
loop_
_entity.id
_entity.type
_entity.pdbx_description
1 polymer ?
#
loop_
_entity_poly.entity_id
_entity_poly.type
_entity_poly.pdbx_seq_one_letter_code
_entity_poly.pdbx_strand_id
1 'polypeptide(L)'
;MRSKTTVGAIVFALSFASSGWAQGPGFTQDDRERLLRVETTLQVFMQQVDKRFQELRGDMDKRFQELREDMNKRFEQVDKRFEQMMSFLWILVGVFTALTVAVIGFAYWDRRTIIGRAKVETIEEMEREGKVRLLLEVMRAVAAKDSNVAEALRRFNLL
;
A
#
# COMPACT_ATOMS: atom_id res chain seq x y z
N MET A 1 74.92 -77.66 21.63
CA MET A 1 74.88 -76.72 20.49
C MET A 1 73.77 -77.03 19.45
N ARG A 2 72.66 -77.71 19.83
CA ARG A 2 71.65 -78.25 18.89
C ARG A 2 70.26 -77.57 18.93
N SER A 3 70.02 -76.62 19.85
CA SER A 3 68.70 -75.99 20.04
C SER A 3 68.54 -74.63 19.33
N LYS A 4 69.64 -73.91 19.06
CA LYS A 4 69.58 -72.58 18.42
C LYS A 4 69.29 -72.65 16.91
N THR A 5 69.63 -73.76 16.26
CA THR A 5 69.40 -73.99 14.82
C THR A 5 67.95 -74.29 14.50
N THR A 6 67.22 -74.97 15.41
CA THR A 6 65.82 -75.37 15.18
C THR A 6 64.86 -74.18 15.33
N VAL A 7 65.13 -73.28 16.28
CA VAL A 7 64.31 -72.07 16.49
C VAL A 7 64.47 -71.10 15.32
N GLY A 8 65.68 -70.94 14.79
CA GLY A 8 65.93 -70.11 13.59
C GLY A 8 65.19 -70.61 12.36
N ALA A 9 65.11 -71.93 12.16
CA ALA A 9 64.38 -72.53 11.04
C ALA A 9 62.85 -72.31 11.14
N ILE A 10 62.29 -72.37 12.35
CA ILE A 10 60.85 -72.15 12.57
C ILE A 10 60.48 -70.68 12.37
N VAL A 11 61.31 -69.74 12.86
CA VAL A 11 61.09 -68.30 12.65
C VAL A 11 61.22 -67.95 11.16
N PHE A 12 62.20 -68.52 10.47
CA PHE A 12 62.37 -68.31 9.02
C PHE A 12 61.21 -68.89 8.21
N ALA A 13 60.69 -70.07 8.59
CA ALA A 13 59.52 -70.67 7.98
C ALA A 13 58.23 -69.88 8.25
N LEU A 14 58.06 -69.32 9.46
CA LEU A 14 56.93 -68.45 9.79
C LEU A 14 56.96 -67.13 9.01
N SER A 15 58.14 -66.52 8.83
CA SER A 15 58.29 -65.29 8.04
C SER A 15 58.06 -65.50 6.55
N PHE A 16 58.35 -66.69 6.03
CA PHE A 16 58.02 -67.05 4.63
C PHE A 16 56.52 -67.32 4.46
N ALA A 17 55.87 -67.94 5.44
CA ALA A 17 54.43 -68.22 5.42
C ALA A 17 53.56 -66.96 5.45
N SER A 18 54.02 -65.88 6.10
CA SER A 18 53.30 -64.59 6.15
C SER A 18 53.38 -63.77 4.85
N SER A 19 54.24 -64.14 3.90
CA SER A 19 54.43 -63.40 2.64
C SER A 19 53.54 -63.92 1.49
N GLY A 20 52.76 -64.99 1.72
CA GLY A 20 51.97 -65.68 0.68
C GLY A 20 50.51 -65.22 0.52
N TRP A 21 50.03 -64.25 1.29
CA TRP A 21 48.60 -63.90 1.33
C TRP A 21 48.38 -62.39 1.20
N ALA A 22 48.64 -61.82 0.02
CA ALA A 22 48.09 -60.50 -0.35
C ALA A 22 48.30 -60.18 -1.85
N GLN A 23 47.76 -61.00 -2.74
CA GLN A 23 47.44 -60.55 -4.10
C GLN A 23 46.03 -61.03 -4.43
N GLY A 24 45.03 -60.20 -4.12
CA GLY A 24 43.71 -60.37 -4.73
C GLY A 24 43.85 -60.23 -6.26
N PRO A 25 42.99 -60.87 -7.05
CA PRO A 25 43.05 -60.76 -8.51
C PRO A 25 42.98 -59.28 -8.90
N GLY A 26 44.03 -58.79 -9.56
CA GLY A 26 44.08 -57.42 -10.08
C GLY A 26 42.98 -57.21 -11.12
N PHE A 27 42.56 -55.96 -11.30
CA PHE A 27 41.50 -55.54 -12.22
C PHE A 27 41.61 -56.25 -13.59
N THR A 28 40.65 -57.13 -13.87
CA THR A 28 40.72 -58.07 -15.00
C THR A 28 40.22 -57.43 -16.30
N GLN A 29 40.40 -58.11 -17.44
CA GLN A 29 39.87 -57.64 -18.72
C GLN A 29 38.33 -57.61 -18.73
N ASP A 30 37.67 -58.55 -18.04
CA ASP A 30 36.21 -58.57 -17.89
C ASP A 30 35.72 -57.33 -17.10
N ASP A 31 36.47 -56.90 -16.09
CA ASP A 31 36.14 -55.70 -15.33
C ASP A 31 36.27 -54.42 -16.19
N ARG A 32 37.24 -54.37 -17.13
CA ARG A 32 37.38 -53.24 -18.09
C ARG A 32 36.19 -53.15 -19.03
N GLU A 33 35.72 -54.28 -19.55
CA GLU A 33 34.57 -54.31 -20.46
C GLU A 33 33.27 -53.93 -19.74
N ARG A 34 33.10 -54.35 -18.48
CA ARG A 34 31.99 -53.91 -17.62
C ARG A 34 32.04 -52.41 -17.36
N LEU A 35 33.22 -51.84 -17.05
CA LEU A 35 33.36 -50.39 -16.87
C LEU A 35 33.04 -49.61 -18.15
N LEU A 36 33.51 -50.07 -19.31
CA LEU A 36 33.22 -49.43 -20.59
C LEU A 36 31.72 -49.42 -20.90
N ARG A 37 31.03 -50.54 -20.61
CA ARG A 37 29.57 -50.63 -20.75
C ARG A 37 28.85 -49.67 -19.80
N VAL A 38 29.28 -49.63 -18.54
CA VAL A 38 28.72 -48.71 -17.53
C VAL A 38 28.90 -47.26 -17.98
N GLU A 39 30.08 -46.87 -18.42
CA GLU A 39 30.37 -45.53 -18.94
C GLU A 39 29.46 -45.19 -20.14
N THR A 40 29.33 -46.12 -21.10
CA THR A 40 28.45 -45.94 -22.26
C THR A 40 26.99 -45.77 -21.84
N THR A 41 26.50 -46.59 -20.91
CA THR A 41 25.12 -46.46 -20.39
C THR A 41 24.91 -45.15 -19.63
N LEU A 42 25.95 -44.67 -18.92
CA LEU A 42 25.93 -43.40 -18.20
C LEU A 42 25.88 -42.21 -19.16
N GLN A 43 26.63 -42.25 -20.26
CA GLN A 43 26.58 -41.22 -21.29
C GLN A 43 25.19 -41.13 -21.93
N VAL A 44 24.60 -42.26 -22.31
CA VAL A 44 23.23 -42.30 -22.87
C VAL A 44 22.20 -41.81 -21.85
N PHE A 45 22.32 -42.23 -20.59
CA PHE A 45 21.46 -41.76 -19.52
C PHE A 45 21.58 -40.25 -19.31
N MET A 46 22.80 -39.71 -19.26
CA MET A 46 23.04 -38.27 -19.12
C MET A 46 22.42 -37.47 -20.28
N GLN A 47 22.56 -37.94 -21.52
CA GLN A 47 21.91 -37.31 -22.67
C GLN A 47 20.38 -37.34 -22.59
N GLN A 48 19.81 -38.47 -22.15
CA GLN A 48 18.36 -38.60 -21.98
C GLN A 48 17.83 -37.70 -20.87
N VAL A 49 18.54 -37.62 -19.74
CA VAL A 49 18.22 -36.73 -18.61
C VAL A 49 18.31 -35.27 -19.05
N ASP A 50 19.38 -34.89 -19.75
CA ASP A 50 19.56 -33.51 -20.21
C ASP A 50 18.44 -33.09 -21.16
N LYS A 51 18.05 -33.95 -22.11
CA LYS A 51 16.91 -33.70 -22.99
C LYS A 51 15.60 -33.51 -22.21
N ARG A 52 15.32 -34.37 -21.22
CA ARG A 52 14.14 -34.25 -20.36
C ARG A 52 14.16 -32.99 -19.51
N PHE A 53 15.33 -32.58 -19.01
CA PHE A 53 15.48 -31.34 -18.27
C PHE A 53 15.25 -30.10 -19.14
N GLN A 54 15.75 -30.12 -20.38
CA GLN A 54 15.50 -29.04 -21.35
C GLN A 54 14.01 -28.93 -21.70
N GLU A 55 13.34 -30.07 -21.97
CA GLU A 55 11.88 -30.12 -22.18
C GLU A 55 11.13 -29.54 -20.97
N LEU A 56 11.46 -29.99 -19.76
CA LEU A 56 10.81 -29.53 -18.53
C LEU A 56 11.03 -28.03 -18.29
N ARG A 57 12.26 -27.54 -18.50
CA ARG A 57 12.58 -26.10 -18.36
C ARG A 57 11.79 -25.29 -19.37
N GLY A 58 11.72 -25.72 -20.63
CA GLY A 58 10.94 -25.03 -21.66
C GLY A 58 9.45 -24.98 -21.36
N ASP A 59 8.87 -26.07 -20.86
CA ASP A 59 7.46 -26.11 -20.43
C ASP A 59 7.19 -25.22 -19.22
N MET A 60 8.11 -25.20 -18.24
CA MET A 60 8.03 -24.28 -17.11
C MET A 60 8.08 -22.82 -17.56
N ASP A 61 9.03 -22.46 -18.44
CA ASP A 61 9.17 -21.10 -18.96
C ASP A 61 7.91 -20.64 -19.68
N LYS A 62 7.30 -21.49 -20.52
CA LYS A 62 6.02 -21.19 -21.18
C LYS A 62 4.89 -20.95 -20.18
N ARG A 63 4.71 -21.85 -19.21
CA ARG A 63 3.65 -21.70 -18.19
C ARG A 63 3.87 -20.46 -17.33
N PHE A 64 5.11 -20.12 -17.01
CA PHE A 64 5.43 -18.90 -16.28
C PHE A 64 5.13 -17.64 -17.10
N GLN A 65 5.43 -17.65 -18.41
CA GLN A 65 5.08 -16.56 -19.31
C GLN A 65 3.56 -16.40 -19.42
N GLU A 66 2.83 -17.49 -19.68
CA GLU A 66 1.36 -17.49 -19.74
C GLU A 66 0.73 -16.97 -18.44
N LEU A 67 1.24 -17.42 -17.29
CA LEU A 67 0.77 -16.96 -15.99
C LEU A 67 1.04 -15.46 -15.80
N ARG A 68 2.23 -14.98 -16.16
CA ARG A 68 2.54 -13.54 -16.11
C ARG A 68 1.64 -12.72 -17.02
N GLU A 69 1.37 -13.20 -18.23
CA GLU A 69 0.48 -12.53 -19.17
C GLU A 69 -0.96 -12.48 -18.67
N ASP A 70 -1.50 -13.59 -18.14
CA ASP A 70 -2.86 -13.60 -17.57
C ASP A 70 -2.93 -12.68 -16.35
N MET A 71 -1.93 -12.71 -15.47
CA MET A 71 -1.85 -11.77 -14.34
C MET A 71 -1.83 -10.33 -14.83
N ASN A 72 -0.98 -9.98 -15.80
CA ASN A 72 -0.91 -8.63 -16.34
C ASN A 72 -2.25 -8.18 -16.95
N LYS A 73 -2.93 -9.03 -17.71
CA LYS A 73 -4.26 -8.72 -18.27
C LYS A 73 -5.30 -8.46 -17.19
N ARG A 74 -5.30 -9.29 -16.13
CA ARG A 74 -6.21 -9.11 -14.99
C ARG A 74 -5.91 -7.83 -14.22
N PHE A 75 -4.62 -7.51 -13.99
CA PHE A 75 -4.22 -6.25 -13.37
C PHE A 75 -4.64 -5.05 -14.20
N GLU A 76 -4.40 -5.05 -15.51
CA GLU A 76 -4.83 -3.96 -16.40
C GLU A 76 -6.36 -3.77 -16.39
N GLN A 77 -7.12 -4.88 -16.33
CA GLN A 77 -8.57 -4.82 -16.19
C GLN A 77 -8.98 -4.19 -14.85
N VAL A 78 -8.30 -4.54 -13.76
CA VAL A 78 -8.54 -3.97 -12.43
C VAL A 78 -8.22 -2.48 -12.42
N ASP A 79 -7.09 -2.06 -12.98
CA ASP A 79 -6.69 -0.65 -13.07
C ASP A 79 -7.74 0.18 -13.82
N LYS A 80 -8.26 -0.31 -14.96
CA LYS A 80 -9.35 0.37 -15.69
C LYS A 80 -10.62 0.54 -14.85
N ARG A 81 -10.98 -0.45 -14.02
CA ARG A 81 -12.13 -0.34 -13.13
C ARG A 81 -11.88 0.67 -12.00
N PHE A 82 -10.66 0.70 -11.47
CA PHE A 82 -10.28 1.69 -10.46
C PHE A 82 -10.26 3.11 -11.04
N GLU A 83 -9.73 3.32 -12.24
CA GLU A 83 -9.77 4.63 -12.92
C GLU A 83 -11.20 5.12 -13.11
N GLN A 84 -12.11 4.22 -13.54
CA GLN A 84 -13.53 4.55 -13.70
C GLN A 84 -14.17 4.94 -12.35
N MET A 85 -13.88 4.20 -11.27
CA MET A 85 -14.38 4.50 -9.92
C MET A 85 -13.82 5.83 -9.39
N MET A 86 -12.52 6.07 -9.55
CA MET A 86 -11.88 7.33 -9.16
C MET A 86 -12.46 8.51 -9.92
N SER A 87 -12.69 8.35 -11.22
CA SER A 87 -13.33 9.38 -12.06
C SER A 87 -14.73 9.74 -11.53
N PHE A 88 -15.53 8.74 -11.15
CA PHE A 88 -16.83 8.96 -10.54
C PHE A 88 -16.72 9.69 -9.19
N LEU A 89 -15.77 9.30 -8.34
CA LEU A 89 -15.53 9.94 -7.05
C LEU A 89 -15.12 11.42 -7.22
N TRP A 90 -14.27 11.74 -8.20
CA TRP A 90 -13.90 13.12 -8.51
C TRP A 90 -15.10 13.98 -8.93
N ILE A 91 -16.02 13.43 -9.73
CA ILE A 91 -17.26 14.11 -10.11
C ILE A 91 -18.13 14.38 -8.87
N LEU A 92 -18.32 13.37 -8.01
CA LEU A 92 -19.11 13.51 -6.79
C LEU A 92 -18.51 14.57 -5.85
N VAL A 93 -17.19 14.54 -5.64
CA VAL A 93 -16.47 15.56 -4.86
C VAL A 93 -16.63 16.93 -5.49
N GLY A 94 -16.57 17.04 -6.82
CA GLY A 94 -16.80 18.28 -7.55
C GLY A 94 -18.19 18.87 -7.31
N VAL A 95 -19.25 18.06 -7.43
CA VAL A 95 -20.64 18.49 -7.17
C VAL A 95 -20.82 18.89 -5.71
N PHE A 96 -20.31 18.10 -4.77
CA PHE A 96 -20.41 18.39 -3.34
C PHE A 96 -19.68 19.69 -2.97
N THR A 97 -18.49 19.90 -3.53
CA THR A 97 -17.70 21.13 -3.33
C THR A 97 -18.44 22.34 -3.92
N ALA A 98 -19.00 22.21 -5.13
CA ALA A 98 -19.78 23.27 -5.76
C ALA A 98 -21.02 23.65 -4.92
N LEU A 99 -21.76 22.67 -4.39
CA LEU A 99 -22.88 22.91 -3.48
C LEU A 99 -22.43 23.60 -2.20
N THR A 100 -21.32 23.15 -1.60
CA THR A 100 -20.77 23.75 -0.39
C THR A 100 -20.40 25.22 -0.60
N VAL A 101 -19.72 25.53 -1.71
CA VAL A 101 -19.37 26.91 -2.08
C VAL A 101 -20.62 27.74 -2.35
N ALA A 102 -21.64 27.18 -2.99
CA ALA A 102 -22.91 27.87 -3.23
C ALA A 102 -23.62 28.21 -1.91
N VAL A 103 -23.67 27.28 -0.94
CA VAL A 103 -24.27 27.50 0.38
C VAL A 103 -23.52 28.57 1.16
N ILE A 104 -22.19 28.51 1.20
CA ILE A 104 -21.35 29.51 1.88
C ILE A 104 -21.50 30.88 1.20
N GLY A 105 -21.48 30.91 -0.13
CA GLY A 105 -21.67 32.12 -0.92
C GLY A 105 -23.03 32.76 -0.67
N PHE A 106 -24.11 31.96 -0.63
CA PHE A 106 -25.45 32.41 -0.29
C PHE A 106 -25.52 32.94 1.15
N ALA A 107 -24.94 32.24 2.13
CA ALA A 107 -24.92 32.70 3.52
C ALA A 107 -24.17 34.03 3.68
N TYR A 108 -23.09 34.23 2.93
CA TYR A 108 -22.36 35.51 2.93
C TYR A 108 -23.17 36.64 2.26
N TRP A 109 -23.88 36.33 1.18
CA TRP A 109 -24.77 37.28 0.49
C TRP A 109 -25.97 37.68 1.36
N ASP A 110 -26.64 36.69 1.97
CA ASP A 110 -27.83 36.83 2.81
C ASP A 110 -27.59 37.78 4.00
N ARG A 111 -26.41 37.66 4.63
CA ARG A 111 -25.98 38.55 5.73
C ARG A 111 -25.96 40.02 5.32
N ARG A 112 -25.62 40.36 4.08
CA ARG A 112 -25.65 41.75 3.59
C ARG A 112 -27.05 42.24 3.23
N THR A 113 -27.95 41.35 2.80
CA THR A 113 -29.29 41.75 2.30
C THR A 113 -30.37 41.81 3.38
N ILE A 114 -30.31 40.99 4.43
CA ILE A 114 -31.38 40.93 5.45
C ILE A 114 -31.27 42.06 6.49
N ILE A 115 -30.06 42.42 6.92
CA ILE A 115 -29.87 43.47 7.94
C ILE A 115 -30.37 44.84 7.46
N GLY A 116 -30.34 45.09 6.15
CA GLY A 116 -30.85 46.33 5.56
C GLY A 116 -32.37 46.47 5.64
N ARG A 117 -33.14 45.37 5.52
CA ARG A 117 -34.61 45.45 5.47
C ARG A 117 -35.26 45.47 6.84
N ALA A 118 -34.77 44.66 7.77
CA ALA A 118 -35.32 44.62 9.14
C ALA A 118 -35.20 45.98 9.86
N LYS A 119 -34.10 46.73 9.60
CA LYS A 119 -33.92 48.08 10.15
C LYS A 119 -34.86 49.11 9.56
N VAL A 120 -35.19 48.99 8.27
CA VAL A 120 -36.07 49.94 7.59
C VAL A 120 -37.52 49.74 8.04
N GLU A 121 -37.99 48.49 8.12
CA GLU A 121 -39.34 48.20 8.64
C GLU A 121 -39.52 48.61 10.11
N THR A 122 -38.52 48.39 10.98
CA THR A 122 -38.63 48.87 12.37
C THR A 122 -38.62 50.39 12.49
N ILE A 123 -37.86 51.10 11.65
CA ILE A 123 -37.88 52.57 11.65
C ILE A 123 -39.23 53.09 11.13
N GLU A 124 -39.78 52.49 10.08
CA GLU A 124 -41.06 52.87 9.50
C GLU A 124 -42.24 52.58 10.44
N GLU A 125 -42.26 51.44 11.12
CA GLU A 125 -43.28 51.14 12.14
C GLU A 125 -43.18 52.09 13.34
N MET A 126 -41.96 52.39 13.80
CA MET A 126 -41.75 53.36 14.88
C MET A 126 -42.23 54.78 14.50
N GLU A 127 -42.09 55.17 13.23
CA GLU A 127 -42.57 56.45 12.70
C GLU A 127 -44.10 56.46 12.52
N ARG A 128 -44.67 55.37 12.00
CA ARG A 128 -46.10 55.23 11.67
C ARG A 128 -46.98 55.08 12.91
N GLU A 129 -46.50 54.39 13.94
CA GLU A 129 -47.19 54.28 15.23
C GLU A 129 -47.06 55.54 16.10
N GLY A 130 -46.32 56.55 15.65
CA GLY A 130 -46.08 57.78 16.43
C GLY A 130 -45.30 57.56 17.72
N LYS A 131 -44.80 56.33 17.98
CA LYS A 131 -44.02 55.98 19.17
C LYS A 131 -42.75 56.83 19.28
N VAL A 132 -42.16 57.25 18.16
CA VAL A 132 -41.03 58.20 18.14
C VAL A 132 -41.40 59.54 18.77
N ARG A 133 -42.60 60.07 18.46
CA ARG A 133 -43.10 61.33 19.04
C ARG A 133 -43.40 61.17 20.53
N LEU A 134 -43.97 60.03 20.92
CA LEU A 134 -44.28 59.72 22.31
C LEU A 134 -43.02 59.52 23.16
N LEU A 135 -42.00 58.84 22.62
CA LEU A 135 -40.66 58.74 23.22
C LEU A 135 -40.00 60.12 23.37
N LEU A 136 -40.12 60.99 22.36
CA LEU A 136 -39.60 62.35 22.42
C LEU A 136 -40.31 63.17 23.50
N GLU A 137 -41.63 63.05 23.62
CA GLU A 137 -42.44 63.75 24.62
C GLU A 137 -42.12 63.26 26.05
N VAL A 138 -41.99 61.94 26.24
CA VAL A 138 -41.54 61.35 27.51
C VAL A 138 -40.12 61.80 27.85
N MET A 139 -39.21 61.82 26.87
CA MET A 139 -37.84 62.33 27.05
C MET A 139 -37.84 63.82 27.40
N ARG A 140 -38.74 64.62 26.83
CA ARG A 140 -38.89 66.05 27.15
C ARG A 140 -39.44 66.27 28.55
N ALA A 141 -40.40 65.45 28.98
CA ALA A 141 -40.93 65.48 30.33
C ALA A 141 -39.89 65.04 31.38
N VAL A 142 -39.07 64.03 31.05
CA VAL A 142 -37.96 63.58 31.91
C VAL A 142 -36.83 64.62 31.94
N ALA A 143 -36.53 65.28 30.82
CA ALA A 143 -35.55 66.37 30.76
C ALA A 143 -35.94 67.58 31.62
N ALA A 144 -37.24 67.82 31.85
CA ALA A 144 -37.67 68.84 32.80
C ALA A 144 -37.31 68.51 34.26
N LYS A 145 -37.01 67.23 34.56
CA LYS A 145 -36.72 66.71 35.90
C LYS A 145 -35.26 66.31 36.10
N ASP A 146 -34.52 66.03 35.03
CA ASP A 146 -33.11 65.60 35.05
C ASP A 146 -32.25 66.46 34.09
N SER A 147 -31.25 67.14 34.65
CA SER A 147 -30.36 68.04 33.92
C SER A 147 -29.50 67.32 32.87
N ASN A 148 -29.14 66.05 33.11
CA ASN A 148 -28.29 65.29 32.19
C ASN A 148 -29.05 64.94 30.89
N VAL A 149 -30.35 64.66 31.01
CA VAL A 149 -31.21 64.36 29.85
C VAL A 149 -31.52 65.64 29.06
N ALA A 150 -31.71 66.78 29.74
CA ALA A 150 -31.89 68.07 29.09
C ALA A 150 -30.67 68.51 28.26
N GLU A 151 -29.47 68.29 28.80
CA GLU A 151 -28.22 68.60 28.09
C GLU A 151 -28.03 67.69 26.86
N ALA A 152 -28.34 66.39 26.99
CA ALA A 152 -28.31 65.45 25.88
C ALA A 152 -29.27 65.86 24.74
N LEU A 153 -30.52 66.24 25.06
CA LEU A 153 -31.49 66.69 24.06
C LEU A 153 -31.08 68.01 23.38
N ARG A 154 -30.51 68.96 24.12
CA ARG A 154 -29.96 70.21 23.54
C ARG A 154 -28.80 69.95 22.59
N ARG A 155 -27.90 69.00 22.93
CA ARG A 155 -26.76 68.64 22.10
C ARG A 155 -27.16 68.06 20.74
N PHE A 156 -28.32 67.41 20.67
CA PHE A 156 -28.89 66.87 19.43
C PHE A 156 -29.91 67.81 18.76
N ASN A 157 -30.06 69.07 19.21
CA ASN A 157 -31.03 70.04 18.68
C ASN A 157 -32.50 69.56 18.73
N LEU A 158 -32.84 68.69 19.69
CA LEU A 158 -34.18 68.11 19.85
C LEU A 158 -35.07 68.88 20.84
N LEU A 159 -34.56 69.99 21.40
CA LEU A 159 -35.20 70.78 22.45
C LEU A 159 -35.54 72.20 21.98
#